data_AF-A0A966ERY2-F1
#
_entry.id   AF-A0A966ERY2-F1
#
_cell.length_a   1.000
_cell.length_b   1.000
_cell.length_c   1.000
_cell.angle_alpha   90.00
_cell.angle_beta   90.00
_cell.angle_gamma   90.00
#
_symmetry.space_group_name_H-M   'P 1'
#
loop_
_entity.id
_entity.type
_entity.pdbx_description
1 polymer ?
#
loop_
_entity_poly.entity_id
_entity_poly.type
_entity_poly.pdbx_seq_one_letter_code
_entity_poly.pdbx_strand_id
1 'polypeptide(L)'
;MQKRGQVTVFIILGIVVLVAIALVFMFRSELVSQDFESEMNSIIVPQQLVPVKQYFDACLIDVAEEGIMVLGEQGGYIKIPEDITPRFDNNIYSNSLELSKGSDVAYWFYESANGIEEEQIPTKKDMELQLEEYISNNFQRCFYFVDDFEDEGFEIELPTADAT
;
A
#
# COMPACT_ATOMS: atom_id res chain seq x y z
N MET A 1 26.81 -43.68 32.50
CA MET A 1 26.22 -42.35 32.74
C MET A 1 26.76 -41.36 31.69
N GLN A 2 25.98 -41.03 30.66
CA GLN A 2 26.29 -39.98 29.68
C GLN A 2 24.99 -39.28 29.25
N LYS A 3 24.42 -38.44 30.13
CA LYS A 3 23.22 -37.63 29.82
C LYS A 3 23.37 -36.14 30.17
N ARG A 4 24.58 -35.68 30.49
CA ARG A 4 24.84 -34.28 30.90
C ARG A 4 25.39 -33.39 29.79
N GLY A 5 25.97 -33.93 28.72
CA GLY A 5 26.51 -33.14 27.61
C GLY A 5 25.46 -32.66 26.60
N GLN A 6 24.38 -33.42 26.40
CA GLN A 6 23.34 -33.10 25.41
C GLN A 6 22.49 -31.90 25.83
N VAL A 7 22.25 -31.72 27.14
CA VAL A 7 21.49 -30.58 27.68
C VAL A 7 22.23 -29.26 27.46
N THR A 8 23.55 -29.25 27.61
CA THR A 8 24.37 -28.05 27.38
C THR A 8 24.30 -27.58 25.92
N VAL A 9 24.24 -28.51 24.96
CA VAL A 9 24.10 -28.18 23.54
C VAL A 9 22.78 -27.48 23.26
N PHE A 10 21.67 -27.96 23.85
CA PHE A 10 20.37 -27.31 23.69
C PHE A 10 20.32 -25.91 24.33
N ILE A 11 20.99 -25.70 25.47
CA ILE A 11 21.08 -24.38 26.11
C ILE A 11 21.85 -23.40 25.22
N ILE A 12 23.00 -23.80 24.67
CA ILE A 12 23.79 -22.96 23.77
C ILE A 12 22.98 -22.62 22.51
N LEU A 13 22.28 -23.60 21.94
CA LEU A 13 21.46 -23.40 20.75
C LEU A 13 20.30 -22.43 21.01
N GLY A 14 19.67 -22.52 22.18
CA GLY A 14 18.65 -21.56 22.62
C GLY A 14 19.19 -20.14 22.74
N ILE A 15 20.40 -19.96 23.30
CA ILE A 15 21.06 -18.65 23.42
C ILE A 15 21.38 -18.10 22.03
N VAL A 16 21.89 -18.91 21.11
CA VAL A 16 22.20 -18.49 19.74
C VAL A 16 20.95 -18.01 19.00
N VAL A 17 19.83 -18.74 19.12
CA VAL A 17 18.55 -18.33 18.53
C VAL A 17 18.05 -17.02 19.15
N LEU A 18 18.15 -16.88 20.47
CA LEU A 18 17.76 -15.64 21.16
C LEU A 18 18.57 -14.42 20.69
N VAL A 19 19.89 -14.58 20.57
CA VAL A 19 20.79 -13.52 20.07
C VAL A 19 20.47 -13.19 18.61
N ALA A 20 20.24 -14.19 17.76
CA ALA A 20 19.88 -13.96 16.37
C ALA A 20 18.56 -13.17 16.23
N ILE A 21 17.54 -13.52 17.00
CA ILE A 21 16.27 -12.80 17.03
C ILE A 21 16.48 -11.35 17.50
N ALA A 22 17.23 -11.14 18.59
CA ALA A 22 17.51 -9.81 19.12
C ALA A 22 18.25 -8.93 18.10
N LEU A 23 19.23 -9.48 17.38
CA LEU A 23 19.95 -8.77 16.32
C LEU A 23 19.02 -8.40 15.16
N VAL A 24 18.17 -9.32 14.70
CA VAL A 24 17.20 -9.03 13.65
C VAL A 24 16.27 -7.88 14.05
N PHE A 25 15.73 -7.88 15.27
CA PHE A 25 14.87 -6.80 15.75
C PHE A 25 15.63 -5.46 15.88
N MET A 26 16.90 -5.50 16.30
CA MET A 26 17.72 -4.30 16.47
C MET A 26 18.12 -3.67 15.12
N PHE A 27 18.44 -4.48 14.11
CA PHE A 27 18.84 -3.99 12.78
C PHE A 27 17.66 -3.76 11.82
N ARG A 28 16.44 -4.20 12.17
CA ARG A 28 15.26 -3.99 11.32
C ARG A 28 14.94 -2.50 11.13
N SER A 29 15.15 -1.66 12.14
CA SER A 29 14.87 -0.22 12.05
C SER A 29 15.84 0.53 11.13
N GLU A 30 17.09 0.05 11.02
CA GLU A 30 18.11 0.68 10.15
C GLU A 30 18.02 0.20 8.71
N LEU A 31 17.61 -1.06 8.47
CA LEU A 31 17.55 -1.64 7.14
C LEU A 31 16.26 -1.34 6.36
N VAL A 32 15.14 -1.09 7.05
CA VAL A 32 13.84 -0.85 6.39
C VAL A 32 13.64 0.63 6.01
N SER A 33 14.34 1.56 6.66
CA SER A 33 14.11 3.01 6.50
C SER A 33 15.01 3.67 5.45
N GLN A 34 16.11 3.03 5.03
CA GLN A 34 17.14 3.69 4.21
C GLN A 34 16.77 3.87 2.72
N ASP A 35 15.97 2.97 2.15
CA ASP A 35 15.70 3.03 0.70
C ASP A 35 14.64 4.08 0.34
N PHE A 36 13.69 4.38 1.23
CA PHE A 36 12.62 5.34 0.96
C PHE A 36 13.02 6.79 1.30
N GLU A 37 13.80 7.01 2.38
CA GLU A 37 14.23 8.36 2.78
C GLU A 37 15.30 8.95 1.85
N SER A 38 16.12 8.11 1.19
CA SER A 38 17.24 8.58 0.36
C SER A 38 16.78 9.36 -0.88
N GLU A 39 15.69 8.93 -1.53
CA GLU A 39 15.16 9.61 -2.71
C GLU A 39 14.40 10.89 -2.33
N MET A 40 13.60 10.88 -1.26
CA MET A 40 12.87 12.06 -0.77
C MET A 40 13.80 13.21 -0.29
N ASN A 41 14.97 12.88 0.25
CA ASN A 41 15.93 13.87 0.78
C ASN A 41 16.88 14.45 -0.29
N SER A 42 16.78 14.00 -1.54
CA SER A 42 17.63 14.50 -2.63
C SER A 42 17.27 15.92 -3.09
N ILE A 43 16.08 16.42 -2.73
CA ILE A 43 15.62 17.76 -3.07
C ILE A 43 16.07 18.73 -1.96
N ILE A 44 16.98 19.64 -2.31
CA ILE A 44 17.36 20.74 -1.42
C ILE A 44 16.20 21.75 -1.40
N VAL A 45 15.34 21.63 -0.40
CA VAL A 45 14.22 22.54 -0.18
C VAL A 45 14.69 23.72 0.69
N PRO A 46 14.50 24.98 0.24
CA PRO A 46 14.72 26.16 1.08
C PRO A 46 14.00 26.02 2.43
N GLN A 47 14.64 26.44 3.53
CA GLN A 47 14.11 26.25 4.88
C GLN A 47 12.69 26.81 5.07
N GLN A 48 12.37 27.89 4.34
CA GLN A 48 11.05 28.51 4.30
C GLN A 48 9.95 27.66 3.64
N LEU A 49 10.30 26.71 2.77
CA LEU A 49 9.36 25.81 2.10
C LEU A 49 9.20 24.46 2.82
N VAL A 50 9.93 24.23 3.91
CA VAL A 50 9.86 22.98 4.68
C VAL A 50 8.44 22.69 5.21
N PRO A 51 7.70 23.67 5.77
CA PRO A 51 6.34 23.40 6.28
C PRO A 51 5.39 22.96 5.17
N VAL A 52 5.47 23.61 4.00
CA VAL A 52 4.67 23.27 2.81
C VAL A 52 5.01 21.86 2.34
N LYS A 53 6.30 21.53 2.22
CA LYS A 53 6.75 20.19 1.83
C LYS A 53 6.22 19.11 2.79
N GLN A 54 6.38 19.32 4.10
CA GLN A 54 5.93 18.37 5.11
C GLN A 54 4.43 18.12 5.07
N TYR A 55 3.64 19.16 4.79
CA TYR A 55 2.20 19.03 4.62
C TYR A 55 1.84 18.16 3.40
N PHE A 56 2.41 18.46 2.22
CA PHE A 56 2.14 17.66 1.02
C PHE A 56 2.68 16.23 1.13
N ASP A 57 3.84 16.04 1.76
CA ASP A 57 4.38 14.69 2.02
C ASP A 57 3.42 13.88 2.91
N ALA A 58 2.95 14.48 4.01
CA ALA A 58 2.03 13.81 4.93
C ALA A 58 0.70 13.47 4.23
N CYS A 59 0.13 14.41 3.48
CA CYS A 59 -1.10 14.15 2.74
C CYS A 59 -0.92 13.06 1.68
N LEU A 60 0.21 13.05 0.96
CA LEU A 60 0.48 12.03 -0.05
C LEU A 60 0.63 10.64 0.58
N ILE A 61 1.28 10.56 1.76
CA ILE A 61 1.35 9.33 2.55
C ILE A 61 -0.06 8.86 2.93
N ASP A 62 -0.90 9.75 3.46
CA ASP A 62 -2.27 9.41 3.87
C ASP A 62 -3.10 8.88 2.67
N VAL A 63 -3.03 9.54 1.51
CA VAL A 63 -3.72 9.09 0.28
C VAL A 63 -3.19 7.74 -0.20
N ALA A 64 -1.87 7.52 -0.14
CA ALA A 64 -1.26 6.26 -0.54
C ALA A 64 -1.66 5.12 0.42
N GLU A 65 -1.69 5.37 1.72
CA GLU A 65 -2.13 4.39 2.73
C GLU A 65 -3.60 4.02 2.52
N GLU A 66 -4.49 4.98 2.26
CA GLU A 66 -5.88 4.71 1.89
C GLU A 66 -5.98 3.83 0.64
N GLY A 67 -5.22 4.15 -0.41
CA GLY A 67 -5.20 3.35 -1.64
C GLY A 67 -4.71 1.92 -1.43
N ILE A 68 -3.67 1.74 -0.61
CA ILE A 68 -3.14 0.41 -0.25
C ILE A 68 -4.17 -0.37 0.58
N MET A 69 -4.89 0.29 1.50
CA MET A 69 -5.97 -0.36 2.25
C MET A 69 -7.08 -0.84 1.32
N VAL A 70 -7.56 0.00 0.39
CA VAL A 70 -8.56 -0.39 -0.61
C VAL A 70 -8.06 -1.57 -1.45
N LEU A 71 -6.82 -1.48 -1.97
CA LEU A 71 -6.18 -2.54 -2.73
C LEU A 71 -6.16 -3.88 -1.95
N GLY A 72 -5.79 -3.83 -0.66
CA GLY A 72 -5.74 -5.00 0.20
C GLY A 72 -7.13 -5.59 0.52
N GLU A 73 -8.11 -4.74 0.82
CA GLU A 73 -9.47 -5.14 1.16
C GLU A 73 -10.19 -5.82 -0.01
N GLN A 74 -9.91 -5.39 -1.24
CA GLN A 74 -10.58 -5.89 -2.44
C GLN A 74 -9.82 -7.03 -3.15
N GLY A 75 -8.83 -7.64 -2.49
CA GLY A 75 -8.11 -8.81 -3.03
C GLY A 75 -7.03 -8.47 -4.05
N GLY A 76 -6.36 -7.32 -3.90
CA GLY A 76 -5.28 -6.87 -4.78
C GLY A 76 -5.76 -6.04 -5.98
N TYR A 77 -6.97 -5.48 -5.91
CA TYR A 77 -7.52 -4.59 -6.91
C TYR A 77 -8.02 -3.31 -6.25
N ILE A 78 -7.88 -2.16 -6.90
CA ILE A 78 -8.65 -0.94 -6.56
C ILE A 78 -9.84 -0.82 -7.51
N LYS A 79 -9.63 -1.23 -8.76
CA LYS A 79 -10.66 -1.37 -9.78
C LYS A 79 -10.80 -2.85 -10.12
N ILE A 80 -11.82 -3.47 -9.56
CA ILE A 80 -12.11 -4.89 -9.80
C ILE A 80 -12.48 -5.10 -11.27
N PRO A 81 -11.95 -6.15 -11.94
CA PRO A 81 -12.31 -6.47 -13.31
C PRO A 81 -13.83 -6.62 -13.47
N GLU A 82 -14.37 -6.08 -14.56
CA GLU A 82 -15.79 -6.22 -14.87
C GLU A 82 -16.13 -7.70 -15.12
N ASP A 83 -17.30 -8.09 -14.64
CA ASP A 83 -17.86 -9.42 -14.85
C ASP A 83 -18.48 -9.51 -16.26
N ILE A 84 -18.42 -10.70 -16.88
CA ILE A 84 -19.03 -10.98 -18.19
C ILE A 84 -20.54 -10.82 -18.10
N THR A 85 -21.12 -11.11 -16.93
CA THR A 85 -22.55 -10.87 -16.63
C THR A 85 -22.70 -9.80 -15.54
N PRO A 86 -23.68 -8.89 -15.62
CA PRO A 86 -23.81 -7.80 -14.66
C PRO A 86 -23.98 -8.32 -13.22
N ARG A 87 -23.32 -7.64 -12.28
CA ARG A 87 -23.28 -7.90 -10.83
C ARG A 87 -24.67 -7.66 -10.21
N PHE A 88 -25.59 -8.61 -10.36
CA PHE A 88 -26.90 -8.63 -9.70
C PHE A 88 -26.92 -9.66 -8.56
N ASP A 89 -27.80 -9.45 -7.57
CA ASP A 89 -27.96 -10.14 -6.27
C ASP A 89 -27.95 -11.69 -6.28
N ASN A 90 -27.88 -12.33 -7.45
CA ASN A 90 -27.90 -13.78 -7.62
C ASN A 90 -26.90 -14.31 -8.67
N ASN A 91 -25.88 -13.53 -9.06
CA ASN A 91 -24.82 -14.07 -9.92
C ASN A 91 -23.88 -15.01 -9.14
N ILE A 92 -24.22 -16.30 -9.11
CA ILE A 92 -23.38 -17.35 -8.52
C ILE A 92 -22.06 -17.59 -9.27
N TYR A 93 -21.92 -17.01 -10.47
CA TYR A 93 -20.73 -17.09 -11.33
C TYR A 93 -19.96 -15.77 -11.38
N SER A 94 -20.17 -14.90 -10.38
CA SER A 94 -19.45 -13.63 -10.26
C SER A 94 -17.96 -13.85 -10.04
N ASN A 95 -17.14 -12.96 -10.61
CA ASN A 95 -15.70 -12.93 -10.37
C ASN A 95 -15.31 -12.24 -9.04
N SER A 96 -16.28 -11.76 -8.26
CA SER A 96 -16.06 -11.13 -6.96
C SER A 96 -17.18 -11.39 -5.97
N LEU A 97 -16.87 -11.25 -4.67
CA LEU A 97 -17.81 -11.29 -3.56
C LEU A 97 -18.16 -9.88 -3.08
N GLU A 98 -19.44 -9.51 -3.10
CA GLU A 98 -19.91 -8.31 -2.38
C GLU A 98 -20.05 -8.65 -0.88
N LEU A 99 -19.23 -8.04 -0.03
CA LEU A 99 -19.31 -8.19 1.44
C LEU A 99 -20.34 -7.23 2.04
N SER A 100 -20.41 -6.03 1.48
CA SER A 100 -21.39 -4.99 1.83
C SER A 100 -21.52 -4.01 0.67
N LYS A 101 -22.52 -3.13 0.72
CA LYS A 101 -22.79 -2.18 -0.36
C LYS A 101 -21.55 -1.33 -0.70
N GLY A 102 -20.93 -1.61 -1.84
CA GLY A 102 -19.72 -0.92 -2.32
C GLY A 102 -18.39 -1.49 -1.81
N SER A 103 -18.41 -2.66 -1.16
CA SER A 103 -17.22 -3.40 -0.73
C SER A 103 -17.23 -4.76 -1.40
N ASP A 104 -16.48 -4.87 -2.49
CA ASP A 104 -16.35 -6.06 -3.30
C ASP A 104 -14.94 -6.64 -3.15
N VAL A 105 -14.81 -7.96 -3.15
CA VAL A 105 -13.51 -8.66 -3.07
C VAL A 105 -13.36 -9.55 -4.29
N ALA A 106 -12.34 -9.30 -5.11
CA ALA A 106 -12.08 -10.08 -6.31
C ALA A 106 -11.58 -11.49 -5.97
N TYR A 107 -12.10 -12.52 -6.64
CA TYR A 107 -11.61 -13.88 -6.51
C TYR A 107 -10.43 -14.12 -7.43
N TRP A 108 -9.27 -14.55 -6.96
CA TRP A 108 -8.17 -14.89 -7.89
C TRP A 108 -8.45 -16.10 -8.79
N PHE A 109 -9.37 -16.96 -8.38
CA PHE A 109 -9.76 -18.17 -9.11
C PHE A 109 -11.26 -18.40 -8.95
N TYR A 110 -11.96 -18.64 -10.05
CA TYR A 110 -13.41 -18.88 -10.07
C TYR A 110 -13.82 -19.71 -11.30
N GLU A 111 -15.04 -20.26 -11.27
CA GLU A 111 -15.65 -20.92 -12.41
C GLU A 111 -16.67 -19.97 -13.04
N SER A 112 -16.50 -19.67 -14.33
CA SER A 112 -17.43 -18.81 -15.06
C SER A 112 -18.70 -19.57 -15.46
N ALA A 113 -19.74 -18.85 -15.92
CA ALA A 113 -21.08 -19.41 -16.18
C ALA A 113 -21.12 -20.55 -17.23
N ASN A 114 -20.07 -20.70 -18.05
CA ASN A 114 -19.93 -21.77 -19.03
C ASN A 114 -19.14 -22.98 -18.50
N GLY A 115 -18.76 -23.00 -17.23
CA GLY A 115 -17.98 -24.05 -16.58
C GLY A 115 -16.48 -23.98 -16.85
N ILE A 116 -15.96 -22.84 -17.33
CA ILE A 116 -14.53 -22.63 -17.53
C ILE A 116 -13.91 -22.07 -16.24
N GLU A 117 -12.83 -22.70 -15.81
CA GLU A 117 -11.97 -22.23 -14.73
C GLU A 117 -11.17 -21.00 -15.23
N GLU A 118 -11.30 -19.89 -14.50
CA GLU A 118 -10.67 -18.60 -14.83
C GLU A 118 -9.72 -18.18 -13.70
N GLU A 119 -8.58 -17.61 -14.06
CA GLU A 119 -7.60 -17.02 -13.15
C GLU A 119 -7.55 -15.50 -13.37
N GLN A 120 -7.68 -14.74 -12.29
CA GLN A 120 -7.53 -13.27 -12.29
C GLN A 120 -6.61 -12.83 -11.14
N ILE A 121 -5.39 -13.39 -11.11
CA ILE A 121 -4.38 -12.99 -10.14
C ILE A 121 -3.76 -11.66 -10.61
N PRO A 122 -3.87 -10.56 -9.84
CA PRO A 122 -3.26 -9.29 -10.25
C PRO A 122 -1.74 -9.42 -10.18
N THR A 123 -1.05 -8.90 -11.19
CA THR A 123 0.42 -8.81 -11.10
C THR A 123 0.80 -7.66 -10.18
N LYS A 124 2.02 -7.71 -9.62
CA LYS A 124 2.56 -6.58 -8.83
C LYS A 124 2.51 -5.27 -9.62
N LYS A 125 2.81 -5.34 -10.92
CA LYS A 125 2.78 -4.18 -11.80
C LYS A 125 1.38 -3.61 -11.96
N ASP A 126 0.36 -4.45 -12.11
CA ASP A 126 -1.03 -3.99 -12.24
C ASP A 126 -1.53 -3.36 -10.94
N MET A 127 -1.10 -3.90 -9.79
CA MET A 127 -1.37 -3.30 -8.48
C MET A 127 -0.70 -1.93 -8.33
N GLU A 128 0.56 -1.80 -8.71
CA GLU A 128 1.29 -0.53 -8.71
C GLU A 128 0.62 0.52 -9.61
N LEU A 129 0.19 0.13 -10.81
CA LEU A 129 -0.50 1.02 -11.75
C LEU A 129 -1.86 1.49 -11.22
N GLN A 130 -2.64 0.59 -10.62
CA GLN A 130 -3.92 0.97 -10.03
C GLN A 130 -3.75 1.88 -8.81
N LEU A 131 -2.71 1.64 -8.00
CA LEU A 131 -2.39 2.50 -6.87
C LEU A 131 -1.93 3.89 -7.35
N GLU A 132 -1.12 3.96 -8.41
CA GLU A 132 -0.72 5.22 -9.05
C GLU A 132 -1.95 6.01 -9.54
N GLU A 133 -2.87 5.34 -10.24
CA GLU A 133 -4.12 5.96 -10.70
C GLU A 133 -4.97 6.44 -9.52
N TYR A 134 -5.08 5.65 -8.45
CA TYR A 134 -5.81 6.03 -7.25
C TYR A 134 -5.20 7.27 -6.60
N ILE A 135 -3.88 7.30 -6.41
CA ILE A 135 -3.18 8.44 -5.82
C ILE A 135 -3.39 9.68 -6.68
N SER A 136 -3.20 9.59 -8.01
CA SER A 136 -3.38 10.71 -8.94
C SER A 136 -4.80 11.29 -8.87
N ASN A 137 -5.83 10.44 -8.91
CA ASN A 137 -7.23 10.85 -8.83
C ASN A 137 -7.61 11.48 -7.48
N ASN A 138 -6.89 11.15 -6.42
CA ASN A 138 -7.17 11.62 -5.07
C ASN A 138 -6.21 12.70 -4.58
N PHE A 139 -5.13 12.98 -5.31
CA PHE A 139 -4.11 13.96 -4.94
C PHE A 139 -4.70 15.36 -4.83
N GLN A 140 -5.78 15.66 -5.55
CA GLN A 140 -6.50 16.92 -5.43
C GLN A 140 -6.97 17.22 -3.98
N ARG A 141 -7.20 16.18 -3.16
CA ARG A 141 -7.55 16.35 -1.74
C ARG A 141 -6.45 17.02 -0.93
N CYS A 142 -5.19 16.91 -1.36
CA CYS A 142 -4.05 17.55 -0.71
C CYS A 142 -4.01 19.06 -0.90
N PHE A 143 -4.89 19.64 -1.71
CA PHE A 143 -4.95 21.09 -1.89
C PHE A 143 -5.99 21.77 -0.99
N TYR A 144 -6.66 21.02 -0.10
CA TYR A 144 -7.73 21.57 0.74
C TYR A 144 -7.25 22.66 1.72
N PHE A 145 -6.00 22.59 2.20
CA PHE A 145 -5.43 23.57 3.13
C PHE A 145 -4.40 24.48 2.45
N VAL A 146 -4.50 24.68 1.14
CA VAL A 146 -3.59 25.57 0.39
C VAL A 146 -3.78 27.03 0.77
N ASP A 147 -5.03 27.44 1.01
CA ASP A 147 -5.37 28.81 1.41
C ASP A 147 -4.59 29.25 2.67
N ASP A 148 -4.34 28.34 3.62
CA ASP A 148 -3.57 28.60 4.84
C ASP A 148 -2.12 29.01 4.52
N PHE A 149 -1.53 28.42 3.47
CA PHE A 149 -0.19 28.77 3.01
C PHE A 149 -0.18 30.04 2.15
N GLU A 150 -1.24 30.31 1.38
CA GLU A 150 -1.37 31.57 0.65
C GLU A 150 -1.42 32.78 1.60
N ASP A 151 -2.11 32.64 2.73
CA ASP A 151 -2.15 33.64 3.82
C ASP A 151 -0.78 33.88 4.46
N GLU A 152 0.09 32.86 4.49
CA GLU A 152 1.49 32.96 4.92
C GLU A 152 2.42 33.57 3.85
N GLY A 153 1.89 33.86 2.65
CA GLY A 153 2.60 34.50 1.55
C GLY A 153 3.24 33.54 0.55
N PHE A 154 2.84 32.27 0.54
CA PHE A 154 3.25 31.32 -0.49
C PHE A 154 2.38 31.48 -1.74
N GLU A 155 2.98 31.29 -2.91
CA GLU A 155 2.26 31.23 -4.19
C GLU A 155 2.27 29.77 -4.65
N ILE A 156 1.10 29.15 -4.76
CA ILE A 156 0.94 27.72 -5.06
C ILE A 156 0.21 27.57 -6.40
N GLU A 157 0.89 27.02 -7.40
CA GLU A 157 0.27 26.71 -8.69
C GLU A 157 -0.42 25.35 -8.62
N LEU A 158 -1.75 25.35 -8.77
CA LEU A 158 -2.52 24.11 -8.84
C LEU A 158 -2.31 23.41 -10.18
N PRO A 159 -2.17 22.08 -10.21
CA PRO A 159 -2.15 21.33 -11.46
C PRO A 159 -3.48 21.55 -12.18
N THR A 160 -3.43 22.14 -13.38
CA THR A 160 -4.62 22.31 -14.21
C THR A 160 -5.07 20.94 -14.75
N ALA A 161 -6.39 20.73 -14.83
CA ALA A 161 -7.01 19.46 -15.22
C ALA A 161 -6.73 19.01 -16.68
N ASP A 162 -5.88 19.74 -17.41
CA ASP A 162 -5.59 19.54 -18.83
C ASP A 162 -4.22 18.88 -19.10
N ALA A 163 -3.52 18.39 -18.06
CA ALA A 163 -2.27 17.65 -18.20
C ALA A 163 -2.48 16.13 -18.01
N THR A 164 -3.31 15.53 -18.86
CA THR A 164 -3.36 14.07 -19.08
C THR A 164 -3.38 13.76 -20.56
#